data_AF-A0A3S5F9I5-F1
#
_entry.id   AF-A0A3S5F9I5-F1
#
_cell.length_a   1.000
_cell.length_b   1.000
_cell.length_c   1.000
_cell.angle_alpha   90.00
_cell.angle_beta   90.00
_cell.angle_gamma   90.00
#
_symmetry.space_group_name_H-M   'P 1'
#
loop_
_entity.id
_entity.type
_entity.pdbx_description
1 polymer ?
#
loop_
_entity_poly.entity_id
_entity_poly.type
_entity_poly.pdbx_seq_one_letter_code
_entity_poly.pdbx_strand_id
1 'polypeptide(L)'
;MKPKLSPQLQKIQKKLDVISAAFRQYMDRQQYREAVLEAVKAHKLIPKSVVPLSDAATAAVKGSLWDEGIVYAKKALQRDARHMNSLDALAHAYGGKKDWERCAVYGLQALTLRDEAVSAACVVPALPETVAAGGKNVIAFSLFGGSSEYIEPAVMNAELAGEVYPGWVCRFYVDGSVPEQALRRLRQYGAEVVRVDEAAEQWPGTMWRFLAMDDKEAGRVIFRDADSVISQREAKAVNEWVTSGKLFHTLRDAGTHTELILAGLWGAVAGAVPDMRGKVEAYVAKPLASRHFADQWFLREQVWPYVRQSLCAHDRIFGFMDALPLPAPDDFDDFRFHVGCNEGNSGFQAAYALPDGSRVKWRLFSKVSPLVNEDYSYNELPEERLVCEYETTVQNGMISGQIPRRYARGFEKGLSRMTVEAV
;
A
#
# COMPACT_ATOMS: atom_id res chain seq x y z
N MET A 1 -15.74 3.19 -39.46
CA MET A 1 -14.69 2.25 -39.90
C MET A 1 -13.35 2.76 -39.38
N LYS A 2 -12.62 2.00 -38.56
CA LYS A 2 -11.22 2.36 -38.24
C LYS A 2 -10.40 2.28 -39.54
N PRO A 3 -9.58 3.28 -39.89
CA PRO A 3 -8.79 3.25 -41.12
C PRO A 3 -7.87 2.02 -41.10
N LYS A 4 -7.85 1.27 -42.21
CA LYS A 4 -6.95 0.12 -42.37
C LYS A 4 -5.50 0.62 -42.35
N LEU A 5 -4.70 0.12 -41.42
CA LEU A 5 -3.26 0.40 -41.34
C LEU A 5 -2.57 0.01 -42.66
N SER A 6 -1.54 0.75 -43.06
CA SER A 6 -0.71 0.36 -44.21
C SER A 6 -0.02 -0.99 -43.95
N PRO A 7 0.36 -1.77 -44.98
CA PRO A 7 1.05 -3.05 -44.80
C PRO A 7 2.32 -2.96 -43.93
N GLN A 8 3.06 -1.85 -44.06
CA GLN A 8 4.23 -1.57 -43.21
C GLN A 8 3.83 -1.36 -41.75
N LEU A 9 2.77 -0.59 -41.49
CA LEU A 9 2.26 -0.37 -40.13
C LEU A 9 1.67 -1.66 -39.53
N GLN A 10 1.03 -2.50 -40.33
CA GLN A 10 0.56 -3.83 -39.88
C GLN A 10 1.73 -4.73 -39.47
N LYS A 11 2.84 -4.72 -40.23
CA LYS A 11 4.06 -5.47 -39.87
C LYS A 11 4.70 -4.96 -38.59
N ILE A 12 4.73 -3.64 -38.38
CA ILE A 12 5.20 -3.03 -37.14
C ILE A 12 4.28 -3.42 -35.97
N GLN A 13 2.96 -3.30 -36.15
CA GLN A 13 1.98 -3.67 -35.13
C GLN A 13 2.15 -5.13 -34.70
N LYS A 14 2.26 -6.07 -35.64
CA LYS A 14 2.45 -7.49 -35.33
C LYS A 14 3.73 -7.74 -34.52
N LYS A 15 4.82 -6.99 -34.80
CA LYS A 15 6.05 -7.06 -34.00
C LYS A 15 5.86 -6.48 -32.60
N LEU A 16 5.16 -5.36 -32.48
CA LEU A 16 4.84 -4.75 -31.19
C LEU A 16 3.98 -5.68 -30.34
N ASP A 17 2.99 -6.36 -30.92
CA ASP A 17 2.13 -7.30 -30.20
C ASP A 17 2.94 -8.44 -29.56
N VAL A 18 3.93 -8.98 -30.29
CA VAL A 18 4.85 -10.02 -29.78
C VAL A 18 5.72 -9.47 -28.66
N ILE A 19 6.31 -8.28 -28.83
CA ILE A 19 7.16 -7.65 -27.81
C ILE A 19 6.35 -7.34 -26.55
N SER A 20 5.15 -6.79 -26.69
CA SER A 20 4.26 -6.48 -25.57
C SER A 20 3.79 -7.74 -24.84
N ALA A 21 3.59 -8.86 -25.54
CA ALA A 21 3.29 -10.14 -24.89
C ALA A 21 4.48 -10.65 -24.07
N ALA A 22 5.70 -10.62 -24.63
CA ALA A 22 6.91 -11.00 -23.92
C ALA A 22 7.19 -10.10 -22.71
N PHE A 23 7.03 -8.78 -22.87
CA PHE A 23 7.15 -7.80 -21.77
C PHE A 23 6.23 -8.17 -20.61
N ARG A 24 4.94 -8.41 -20.86
CA ARG A 24 3.98 -8.80 -19.82
C ARG A 24 4.39 -10.10 -19.13
N GLN A 25 4.78 -11.11 -19.89
CA GLN A 25 5.25 -12.39 -19.34
C GLN A 25 6.46 -12.22 -18.42
N TYR A 26 7.42 -11.38 -18.78
CA TYR A 26 8.58 -11.08 -17.94
C TYR A 26 8.20 -10.30 -16.69
N MET A 27 7.29 -9.32 -16.79
CA MET A 27 6.77 -8.58 -15.63
C MET A 27 6.05 -9.52 -14.65
N ASP A 28 5.22 -10.43 -15.15
CA ASP A 28 4.47 -11.40 -14.34
C ASP A 28 5.41 -12.38 -13.61
N ARG A 29 6.54 -12.73 -14.24
CA ARG A 29 7.60 -13.57 -13.66
C ARG A 29 8.63 -12.79 -12.84
N GLN A 30 8.42 -11.47 -12.65
CA GLN A 30 9.35 -10.57 -11.96
C GLN A 30 10.77 -10.55 -12.58
N GLN A 31 10.89 -10.90 -13.86
CA GLN A 31 12.11 -10.85 -14.65
C GLN A 31 12.28 -9.43 -15.23
N TYR A 32 12.53 -8.48 -14.33
CA TYR A 32 12.42 -7.05 -14.65
C TYR A 32 13.48 -6.57 -15.65
N ARG A 33 14.69 -7.14 -15.62
CA ARG A 33 15.75 -6.80 -16.57
C ARG A 33 15.37 -7.18 -17.99
N GLU A 34 14.79 -8.35 -18.18
CA GLU A 34 14.29 -8.86 -19.46
C GLU A 34 13.11 -8.02 -19.96
N ALA A 35 12.20 -7.62 -19.06
CA ALA A 35 11.12 -6.70 -19.38
C ALA A 35 11.65 -5.34 -19.88
N VAL A 36 12.67 -4.76 -19.23
CA VAL A 36 13.33 -3.53 -19.72
C VAL A 36 13.85 -3.72 -21.15
N LEU A 37 14.50 -4.85 -21.44
CA LEU A 37 15.03 -5.13 -22.78
C LEU A 37 13.92 -5.22 -23.84
N GLU A 38 12.78 -5.83 -23.53
CA GLU A 38 11.62 -5.86 -24.43
C GLU A 38 11.04 -4.46 -24.68
N ALA A 39 10.87 -3.65 -23.63
CA ALA A 39 10.40 -2.28 -23.77
C ALA A 39 11.34 -1.42 -24.63
N VAL A 40 12.66 -1.61 -24.51
CA VAL A 40 13.65 -0.94 -25.38
C VAL A 40 13.56 -1.41 -26.83
N LYS A 41 13.25 -2.68 -27.10
CA LYS A 41 13.00 -3.17 -28.47
C LYS A 41 11.76 -2.49 -29.06
N ALA A 42 10.67 -2.36 -28.29
CA ALA A 42 9.48 -1.62 -28.72
C ALA A 42 9.81 -0.15 -29.01
N HIS A 43 10.61 0.49 -28.16
CA HIS A 43 11.05 1.87 -28.38
C HIS A 43 11.76 2.08 -29.72
N LYS A 44 12.62 1.15 -30.14
CA LYS A 44 13.30 1.20 -31.44
C LYS A 44 12.34 1.13 -32.63
N LEU A 45 11.20 0.46 -32.49
CA LEU A 45 10.18 0.35 -33.55
C LEU A 45 9.28 1.59 -33.63
N ILE A 46 9.02 2.26 -32.50
CA ILE A 46 8.15 3.43 -32.40
C ILE A 46 8.81 4.56 -31.57
N PRO A 47 9.91 5.16 -32.06
CA PRO A 47 10.79 6.05 -31.26
C PRO A 47 10.14 7.36 -30.81
N LYS A 48 9.02 7.76 -31.44
CA LYS A 48 8.24 8.94 -31.06
C LYS A 48 7.25 8.67 -29.93
N SER A 49 6.90 7.41 -29.67
CA SER A 49 5.96 7.05 -28.59
C SER A 49 6.62 7.17 -27.23
N VAL A 50 5.88 7.72 -26.26
CA VAL A 50 6.28 7.76 -24.84
C VAL A 50 6.14 6.39 -24.16
N VAL A 51 5.18 5.57 -24.61
CA VAL A 51 4.77 4.33 -23.94
C VAL A 51 5.93 3.36 -23.69
N PRO A 52 6.77 2.99 -24.69
CA PRO A 52 7.86 2.04 -24.43
C PRO A 52 8.93 2.55 -23.46
N LEU A 53 9.13 3.88 -23.38
CA LEU A 53 10.05 4.46 -22.42
C LEU A 53 9.46 4.45 -21.01
N SER A 54 8.17 4.71 -20.89
CA SER A 54 7.46 4.52 -19.62
C SER A 54 7.51 3.06 -19.16
N ASP A 55 7.25 2.11 -20.05
CA ASP A 55 7.29 0.67 -19.73
C ASP A 55 8.70 0.25 -19.27
N ALA A 56 9.74 0.72 -19.95
CA ALA A 56 11.13 0.49 -19.56
C ALA A 56 11.43 1.10 -18.19
N ALA A 57 10.98 2.33 -17.92
CA ALA A 57 11.16 2.98 -16.63
C ALA A 57 10.43 2.21 -15.51
N THR A 58 9.17 1.81 -15.73
CA THR A 58 8.38 1.03 -14.77
C THR A 58 9.01 -0.32 -14.46
N ALA A 59 9.46 -1.07 -15.48
CA ALA A 59 10.16 -2.33 -15.28
C ALA A 59 11.48 -2.12 -14.51
N ALA A 60 12.26 -1.10 -14.87
CA ALA A 60 13.52 -0.79 -14.21
C ALA A 60 13.33 -0.47 -12.72
N VAL A 61 12.37 0.39 -12.35
CA VAL A 61 12.12 0.71 -10.93
C VAL A 61 11.60 -0.48 -10.13
N LYS A 62 10.76 -1.35 -10.72
CA LYS A 62 10.35 -2.59 -10.05
C LYS A 62 11.51 -3.56 -9.82
N GLY A 63 12.51 -3.55 -10.71
CA GLY A 63 13.74 -4.32 -10.57
C GLY A 63 14.87 -3.64 -9.79
N SER A 64 14.59 -2.50 -9.13
CA SER A 64 15.60 -1.69 -8.44
C SER A 64 16.78 -1.23 -9.33
N LEU A 65 16.57 -1.18 -10.65
CA LEU A 65 17.53 -0.68 -11.65
C LEU A 65 17.43 0.85 -11.74
N TRP A 66 17.70 1.54 -10.62
CA TRP A 66 17.35 2.95 -10.42
C TRP A 66 17.91 3.89 -11.50
N ASP A 67 19.18 3.74 -11.86
CA ASP A 67 19.83 4.60 -12.86
C ASP A 67 19.25 4.41 -14.26
N GLU A 68 18.94 3.16 -14.65
CA GLU A 68 18.25 2.87 -15.91
C GLU A 68 16.84 3.47 -15.91
N GLY A 69 16.10 3.30 -14.81
CA GLY A 69 14.76 3.87 -14.63
C GLY A 69 14.74 5.39 -14.80
N ILE A 70 15.69 6.10 -14.17
CA ILE A 70 15.85 7.55 -14.29
C ILE A 70 16.12 7.95 -15.75
N VAL A 71 17.01 7.25 -16.44
CA VAL A 71 17.35 7.54 -17.84
C VAL A 71 16.12 7.40 -18.75
N TYR A 72 15.36 6.32 -18.62
CA TYR A 72 14.18 6.10 -19.46
C TYR A 72 13.04 7.07 -19.13
N ALA A 73 12.78 7.33 -17.85
CA ALA A 73 11.73 8.25 -17.43
C ALA A 73 12.03 9.70 -17.84
N LYS A 74 13.27 10.17 -17.73
CA LYS A 74 13.65 11.51 -18.25
C LYS A 74 13.48 11.61 -19.77
N LYS A 75 13.85 10.56 -20.52
CA LYS A 75 13.61 10.51 -21.97
C LYS A 75 12.12 10.51 -22.33
N ALA A 76 11.28 9.92 -21.48
CA ALA A 76 9.84 9.99 -21.63
C ALA A 76 9.32 11.42 -21.39
N LEU A 77 9.79 12.10 -20.33
CA LEU A 77 9.43 13.49 -20.04
C LEU A 77 9.90 14.49 -21.11
N GLN A 78 11.00 14.22 -21.80
CA GLN A 78 11.40 15.01 -22.97
C GLN A 78 10.39 14.95 -24.12
N ARG A 79 9.56 13.90 -24.19
CA ARG A 79 8.50 13.74 -25.21
C ARG A 79 7.17 14.27 -24.73
N ASP A 80 6.86 14.06 -23.46
CA ASP A 80 5.65 14.53 -22.80
C ASP A 80 6.01 14.94 -21.37
N ALA A 81 6.17 16.25 -21.16
CA ALA A 81 6.59 16.83 -19.89
C ALA A 81 5.58 16.61 -18.76
N ARG A 82 4.32 16.27 -19.08
CA ARG A 82 3.24 16.01 -18.11
C ARG A 82 2.93 14.51 -17.99
N HIS A 83 3.82 13.64 -18.48
CA HIS A 83 3.59 12.19 -18.48
C HIS A 83 3.66 11.60 -17.05
N MET A 84 2.48 11.34 -16.48
CA MET A 84 2.30 10.96 -15.08
C MET A 84 3.16 9.78 -14.61
N ASN A 85 3.11 8.65 -15.32
CA ASN A 85 3.86 7.46 -14.92
C ASN A 85 5.38 7.68 -14.89
N SER A 86 5.90 8.62 -15.69
CA SER A 86 7.32 8.93 -15.71
C SER A 86 7.74 9.81 -14.53
N LEU A 87 6.85 10.69 -14.07
CA LEU A 87 7.06 11.45 -12.83
C LEU A 87 7.06 10.52 -11.62
N ASP A 88 6.09 9.59 -11.55
CA ASP A 88 6.04 8.58 -10.49
C ASP A 88 7.29 7.69 -10.48
N ALA A 89 7.74 7.24 -11.66
CA ALA A 89 8.95 6.44 -11.80
C ALA A 89 10.20 7.21 -11.35
N LEU A 90 10.30 8.51 -11.61
CA LEU A 90 11.42 9.33 -11.16
C LEU A 90 11.39 9.55 -9.65
N ALA A 91 10.23 9.84 -9.06
CA ALA A 91 10.07 9.95 -7.62
C ALA A 91 10.48 8.64 -6.92
N HIS A 92 10.00 7.50 -7.43
CA HIS A 92 10.39 6.18 -6.92
C HIS A 92 11.89 5.91 -7.07
N ALA A 93 12.47 6.13 -8.25
CA ALA A 93 13.88 5.84 -8.48
C ALA A 93 14.83 6.74 -7.66
N TYR A 94 14.53 8.04 -7.58
CA TYR A 94 15.31 8.96 -6.75
C TYR A 94 15.14 8.68 -5.26
N GLY A 95 13.93 8.32 -4.81
CA GLY A 95 13.70 7.81 -3.45
C GLY A 95 14.52 6.55 -3.15
N GLY A 96 14.56 5.59 -4.07
CA GLY A 96 15.41 4.38 -3.96
C GLY A 96 16.91 4.68 -3.89
N LYS A 97 17.35 5.79 -4.49
CA LYS A 97 18.73 6.31 -4.41
C LYS A 97 18.97 7.26 -3.22
N LYS A 98 17.95 7.57 -2.41
CA LYS A 98 17.98 8.57 -1.33
C LYS A 98 18.31 9.98 -1.79
N ASP A 99 18.08 10.28 -3.06
CA ASP A 99 18.16 11.63 -3.59
C ASP A 99 16.82 12.32 -3.31
N TRP A 100 16.62 12.69 -2.04
CA TRP A 100 15.36 13.21 -1.56
C TRP A 100 14.99 14.55 -2.20
N GLU A 101 15.99 15.37 -2.54
CA GLU A 101 15.78 16.63 -3.26
C GLU A 101 15.14 16.38 -4.64
N ARG A 102 15.70 15.46 -5.45
CA ARG A 102 15.10 15.15 -6.76
C ARG A 102 13.80 14.36 -6.63
N CYS A 103 13.70 13.49 -5.63
CA CYS A 103 12.46 12.79 -5.29
C CYS A 103 11.31 13.79 -5.05
N ALA A 104 11.57 14.81 -4.23
CA ALA A 104 10.65 15.89 -3.92
C ALA A 104 10.16 16.60 -5.19
N VAL A 105 11.08 16.98 -6.07
CA VAL A 105 10.76 17.69 -7.32
C VAL A 105 9.79 16.91 -8.21
N TYR A 106 10.07 15.64 -8.49
CA TYR A 106 9.21 14.87 -9.41
C TYR A 106 7.91 14.39 -8.74
N GLY A 107 7.96 14.05 -7.46
CA GLY A 107 6.77 13.64 -6.71
C GLY A 107 5.78 14.80 -6.53
N LEU A 108 6.27 16.00 -6.20
CA LEU A 108 5.44 17.20 -6.12
C LEU A 108 4.81 17.53 -7.47
N GLN A 109 5.57 17.46 -8.57
CA GLN A 109 5.00 17.65 -9.92
C GLN A 109 3.89 16.64 -10.21
N ALA A 110 4.09 15.36 -9.87
CA ALA A 110 3.07 14.34 -10.08
C ALA A 110 1.78 14.65 -9.28
N LEU A 111 1.92 15.03 -8.01
CA LEU A 111 0.79 15.40 -7.16
C LEU A 111 0.04 16.63 -7.66
N THR A 112 0.77 17.70 -8.03
CA THR A 112 0.18 18.93 -8.59
C THR A 112 -0.59 18.65 -9.88
N LEU A 113 -0.05 17.83 -10.79
CA LEU A 113 -0.73 17.50 -12.04
C LEU A 113 -2.02 16.68 -11.80
N ARG A 114 -2.00 15.74 -10.86
CA ARG A 114 -3.21 14.99 -10.45
C ARG A 114 -4.25 15.93 -9.85
N ASP A 115 -3.80 16.87 -9.02
CA ASP A 115 -4.64 17.86 -8.35
C ASP A 115 -5.36 18.78 -9.34
N GLU A 116 -4.60 19.33 -10.30
CA GLU A 116 -5.09 20.15 -11.40
C GLU A 116 -6.15 19.38 -12.22
N ALA A 117 -5.86 18.11 -12.54
CA ALA A 117 -6.76 17.28 -13.35
C ALA A 117 -8.11 17.05 -12.66
N VAL A 118 -8.11 16.78 -11.35
CA VAL A 118 -9.35 16.63 -10.57
C VAL A 118 -10.07 17.96 -10.46
N SER A 119 -9.36 19.04 -10.09
CA SER A 119 -9.94 20.38 -9.92
C SER A 119 -10.63 20.89 -11.18
N ALA A 120 -10.05 20.63 -12.36
CA ALA A 120 -10.61 21.04 -13.63
C ALA A 120 -11.84 20.22 -14.04
N ALA A 121 -11.97 18.99 -13.54
CA ALA A 121 -13.01 18.04 -13.96
C ALA A 121 -14.22 17.99 -13.01
N CYS A 122 -14.10 18.46 -11.76
CA CYS A 122 -15.15 18.33 -10.76
C CYS A 122 -15.77 19.67 -10.36
N VAL A 123 -17.09 19.67 -10.12
CA VAL A 123 -17.72 20.70 -9.30
C VAL A 123 -17.35 20.43 -7.85
N VAL A 124 -16.82 21.43 -7.16
CA VAL A 124 -16.42 21.30 -5.75
C VAL A 124 -17.66 20.95 -4.91
N PRO A 125 -17.71 19.78 -4.27
CA PRO A 125 -18.85 19.42 -3.45
C PRO A 125 -18.84 20.25 -2.16
N ALA A 126 -20.02 20.60 -1.66
CA ALA A 126 -20.14 21.23 -0.36
C ALA A 126 -19.70 20.26 0.73
N LEU A 127 -18.88 20.75 1.67
CA LEU A 127 -18.65 20.05 2.93
C LEU A 127 -19.96 20.06 3.74
N PRO A 128 -20.26 18.97 4.49
CA PRO A 128 -21.45 18.94 5.32
C PRO A 128 -21.40 20.03 6.40
N GLU A 129 -22.53 20.70 6.64
CA GLU A 129 -22.65 21.76 7.66
C GLU A 129 -22.41 21.24 9.08
N THR A 130 -22.76 19.98 9.31
CA THR A 130 -22.52 19.27 10.56
C THR A 130 -21.82 17.95 10.26
N VAL A 131 -20.75 17.67 11.00
CA VAL A 131 -20.05 16.38 11.00
C VAL A 131 -20.33 15.67 12.32
N ALA A 132 -20.05 14.37 12.39
CA ALA A 132 -20.25 13.60 13.61
C ALA A 132 -19.56 14.28 14.81
N ALA A 133 -20.34 14.60 15.85
CA ALA A 133 -19.85 15.18 17.09
C ALA A 133 -19.72 14.08 18.14
N GLY A 134 -18.48 13.68 18.44
CA GLY A 134 -18.20 12.54 19.33
C GLY A 134 -18.26 11.20 18.60
N GLY A 135 -18.21 10.09 19.35
CA GLY A 135 -18.10 8.74 18.80
C GLY A 135 -16.70 8.12 18.96
N LYS A 136 -16.57 6.87 18.53
CA LYS A 136 -15.32 6.10 18.60
C LYS A 136 -14.32 6.64 17.58
N ASN A 137 -13.04 6.66 17.93
CA ASN A 137 -11.98 6.82 16.95
C ASN A 137 -11.61 5.43 16.41
N VAL A 138 -11.69 5.23 15.10
CA VAL A 138 -11.56 3.92 14.46
C VAL A 138 -10.31 3.86 13.56
N ILE A 139 -9.52 2.80 13.71
CA ILE A 139 -8.48 2.43 12.77
C ILE A 139 -9.06 1.33 11.87
N ALA A 140 -9.44 1.69 10.65
CA ALA A 140 -10.17 0.83 9.73
C ALA A 140 -9.24 0.07 8.78
N PHE A 141 -9.40 -1.26 8.77
CA PHE A 141 -8.66 -2.20 7.94
C PHE A 141 -9.60 -3.06 7.10
N SER A 142 -9.13 -3.49 5.94
CA SER A 142 -9.72 -4.61 5.20
C SER A 142 -8.83 -5.84 5.39
N LEU A 143 -9.42 -7.02 5.60
CA LEU A 143 -8.67 -8.27 5.69
C LEU A 143 -9.42 -9.41 5.00
N PHE A 144 -8.74 -10.10 4.09
CA PHE A 144 -9.25 -11.27 3.35
C PHE A 144 -8.10 -12.23 3.07
N GLY A 145 -8.44 -13.50 2.86
CA GLY A 145 -7.52 -14.61 2.66
C GLY A 145 -6.90 -15.16 3.95
N GLY A 146 -6.11 -16.22 3.77
CA GLY A 146 -5.44 -16.95 4.85
C GLY A 146 -3.92 -16.74 4.94
N SER A 147 -3.36 -15.78 4.19
CA SER A 147 -1.90 -15.60 4.12
C SER A 147 -1.36 -14.95 5.40
N SER A 148 -0.26 -15.51 5.92
CA SER A 148 0.49 -14.95 7.05
C SER A 148 1.07 -13.56 6.77
N GLU A 149 1.28 -13.22 5.49
CA GLU A 149 1.73 -11.89 5.04
C GLU A 149 0.78 -10.77 5.51
N TYR A 150 -0.53 -11.03 5.54
CA TYR A 150 -1.53 -10.04 5.92
C TYR A 150 -2.07 -10.25 7.33
N ILE A 151 -2.26 -11.51 7.74
CA ILE A 151 -2.83 -11.84 9.06
C ILE A 151 -1.90 -11.44 10.19
N GLU A 152 -0.59 -11.71 10.09
CA GLU A 152 0.31 -11.45 11.21
C GLU A 152 0.50 -9.96 11.47
N PRO A 153 0.73 -9.10 10.45
CA PRO A 153 0.69 -7.66 10.65
C PRO A 153 -0.67 -7.12 11.15
N ALA A 154 -1.80 -7.70 10.71
CA ALA A 154 -3.12 -7.32 11.22
C ALA A 154 -3.26 -7.60 12.73
N VAL A 155 -2.77 -8.76 13.19
CA VAL A 155 -2.75 -9.09 14.62
C VAL A 155 -1.81 -8.16 15.39
N MET A 156 -0.64 -7.84 14.84
CA MET A 156 0.27 -6.85 15.45
C MET A 156 -0.40 -5.47 15.57
N ASN A 157 -1.16 -5.04 14.56
CA ASN A 157 -1.92 -3.79 14.60
C ASN A 157 -2.95 -3.79 15.74
N ALA A 158 -3.70 -4.88 15.92
CA ALA A 158 -4.65 -5.00 17.03
C ALA A 158 -3.95 -5.01 18.39
N GLU A 159 -2.84 -5.74 18.52
CA GLU A 159 -2.04 -5.82 19.74
C GLU A 159 -1.46 -4.46 20.17
N LEU A 160 -0.98 -3.67 19.22
CA LEU A 160 -0.31 -2.40 19.48
C LEU A 160 -1.25 -1.20 19.67
N ALA A 161 -2.51 -1.34 19.27
CA ALA A 161 -3.44 -0.21 19.18
C ALA A 161 -3.60 0.54 20.50
N GLY A 162 -3.77 -0.18 21.62
CA GLY A 162 -3.98 0.44 22.93
C GLY A 162 -2.81 1.28 23.43
N GLU A 163 -1.58 0.94 23.00
CA GLU A 163 -0.36 1.65 23.39
C GLU A 163 -0.01 2.78 22.41
N VAL A 164 -0.11 2.52 21.10
CA VAL A 164 0.26 3.48 20.05
C VAL A 164 -0.84 4.53 19.83
N TYR A 165 -2.10 4.11 19.91
CA TYR A 165 -3.27 4.97 19.70
C TYR A 165 -4.28 4.84 20.87
N PRO A 166 -3.95 5.34 22.08
CA PRO A 166 -4.85 5.25 23.22
C PRO A 166 -6.25 5.81 22.91
N GLY A 167 -7.28 5.02 23.20
CA GLY A 167 -8.69 5.38 22.94
C GLY A 167 -9.18 5.16 21.50
N TRP A 168 -8.32 4.67 20.59
CA TRP A 168 -8.74 4.21 19.27
C TRP A 168 -9.05 2.72 19.29
N VAL A 169 -9.95 2.27 18.41
CA VAL A 169 -10.29 0.86 18.23
C VAL A 169 -9.92 0.41 16.82
N CYS A 170 -9.20 -0.70 16.70
CA CYS A 170 -9.01 -1.36 15.42
C CYS A 170 -10.31 -2.01 14.97
N ARG A 171 -10.71 -1.78 13.72
CA ARG A 171 -11.85 -2.45 13.09
C ARG A 171 -11.43 -3.09 11.78
N PHE A 172 -11.66 -4.40 11.68
CA PHE A 172 -11.37 -5.19 10.49
C PHE A 172 -12.66 -5.54 9.75
N TYR A 173 -12.78 -5.08 8.51
CA TYR A 173 -13.81 -5.51 7.57
C TYR A 173 -13.33 -6.75 6.84
N VAL A 174 -14.07 -7.86 6.99
CA VAL A 174 -13.63 -9.19 6.56
C VAL A 174 -14.67 -9.92 5.73
N ASP A 175 -14.21 -10.85 4.88
CA ASP A 175 -15.05 -11.84 4.20
C ASP A 175 -14.95 -13.23 4.86
N GLY A 176 -15.36 -14.29 4.15
CA GLY A 176 -15.39 -15.68 4.64
C GLY A 176 -14.11 -16.45 4.47
N SER A 177 -13.11 -15.84 3.84
CA SER A 177 -11.84 -16.49 3.56
C SER A 177 -10.83 -16.32 4.71
N VAL A 178 -11.08 -15.43 5.67
CA VAL A 178 -10.23 -15.22 6.85
C VAL A 178 -10.41 -16.36 7.86
N PRO A 179 -9.35 -17.06 8.27
CA PRO A 179 -9.45 -18.16 9.24
C PRO A 179 -9.99 -17.71 10.61
N GLU A 180 -10.88 -18.50 11.22
CA GLU A 180 -11.47 -18.17 12.53
C GLU A 180 -10.41 -18.02 13.64
N GLN A 181 -9.27 -18.72 13.55
CA GLN A 181 -8.15 -18.52 14.48
C GLN A 181 -7.60 -17.09 14.41
N ALA A 182 -7.50 -16.50 13.21
CA ALA A 182 -7.07 -15.12 13.04
C ALA A 182 -8.11 -14.17 13.64
N LEU A 183 -9.40 -14.38 13.35
CA LEU A 183 -10.49 -13.55 13.89
C LEU A 183 -10.53 -13.58 15.43
N ARG A 184 -10.32 -14.75 16.05
CA ARG A 184 -10.20 -14.87 17.52
C ARG A 184 -9.03 -14.07 18.07
N ARG A 185 -7.86 -14.10 17.43
CA ARG A 185 -6.68 -13.31 17.85
C ARG A 185 -6.96 -11.82 17.77
N LEU A 186 -7.58 -11.35 16.69
CA LEU A 186 -7.97 -9.94 16.56
C LEU A 186 -8.92 -9.50 17.70
N ARG A 187 -9.98 -10.28 17.96
CA ARG A 187 -10.94 -9.99 19.03
C ARG A 187 -10.30 -10.04 20.43
N GLN A 188 -9.34 -10.93 20.65
CA GLN A 188 -8.61 -11.05 21.92
C GLN A 188 -7.85 -9.76 22.26
N TYR A 189 -7.35 -9.05 21.26
CA TYR A 189 -6.72 -7.73 21.43
C TYR A 189 -7.72 -6.56 21.39
N GLY A 190 -9.02 -6.83 21.49
CA GLY A 190 -10.07 -5.80 21.55
C GLY A 190 -10.46 -5.20 20.20
N ALA A 191 -10.02 -5.79 19.08
CA ALA A 191 -10.44 -5.32 17.76
C ALA A 191 -11.89 -5.70 17.44
N GLU A 192 -12.60 -4.79 16.78
CA GLU A 192 -13.91 -5.04 16.19
C GLU A 192 -13.73 -5.80 14.85
N VAL A 193 -14.53 -6.84 14.63
CA VAL A 193 -14.53 -7.62 13.38
C VAL A 193 -15.91 -7.50 12.75
N VAL A 194 -15.98 -6.90 11.56
CA VAL A 194 -17.22 -6.64 10.84
C VAL A 194 -17.23 -7.48 9.56
N ARG A 195 -18.20 -8.39 9.44
CA ARG A 195 -18.42 -9.12 8.20
C ARG A 195 -19.07 -8.18 7.18
N VAL A 196 -18.44 -8.02 6.02
CA VAL A 196 -19.06 -7.30 4.90
C VAL A 196 -20.28 -8.06 4.37
N ASP A 197 -21.27 -7.33 3.86
CA ASP A 197 -22.44 -7.95 3.24
C ASP A 197 -22.16 -8.42 1.81
N GLU A 198 -23.09 -9.20 1.24
CA GLU A 198 -22.94 -9.81 -0.09
C GLU A 198 -22.68 -8.78 -1.20
N ALA A 199 -23.27 -7.58 -1.08
CA ALA A 199 -23.07 -6.51 -2.03
C ALA A 199 -21.62 -5.97 -1.98
N ALA A 200 -21.11 -5.71 -0.77
CA ALA A 200 -19.74 -5.24 -0.58
C ALA A 200 -18.68 -6.33 -0.90
N GLU A 201 -18.98 -7.62 -0.70
CA GLU A 201 -18.07 -8.72 -1.09
C GLU A 201 -17.71 -8.71 -2.59
N GLN A 202 -18.51 -8.09 -3.46
CA GLN A 202 -18.20 -7.95 -4.89
C GLN A 202 -17.15 -6.87 -5.20
N TRP A 203 -16.91 -5.95 -4.25
CA TRP A 203 -15.97 -4.86 -4.41
C TRP A 203 -14.52 -5.38 -4.35
N PRO A 204 -13.53 -4.61 -4.85
CA PRO A 204 -12.14 -4.84 -4.45
C PRO A 204 -12.02 -4.80 -2.92
N GLY A 205 -11.48 -5.85 -2.31
CA GLY A 205 -11.49 -6.00 -0.84
C GLY A 205 -10.81 -4.86 -0.08
N THR A 206 -9.82 -4.19 -0.69
CA THR A 206 -9.14 -3.03 -0.11
C THR A 206 -10.05 -1.81 0.10
N MET A 207 -11.24 -1.78 -0.51
CA MET A 207 -12.23 -0.71 -0.36
C MET A 207 -13.18 -0.93 0.82
N TRP A 208 -13.27 -2.14 1.40
CA TRP A 208 -14.25 -2.43 2.47
C TRP A 208 -14.06 -1.56 3.71
N ARG A 209 -12.82 -1.25 4.08
CA ARG A 209 -12.51 -0.33 5.18
C ARG A 209 -13.21 1.02 5.06
N PHE A 210 -13.52 1.49 3.85
CA PHE A 210 -14.20 2.77 3.63
C PHE A 210 -15.62 2.80 4.18
N LEU A 211 -16.25 1.64 4.43
CA LEU A 211 -17.55 1.53 5.11
C LEU A 211 -17.53 2.17 6.51
N ALA A 212 -16.36 2.32 7.14
CA ALA A 212 -16.23 3.03 8.41
C ALA A 212 -16.65 4.52 8.33
N MET A 213 -16.64 5.14 7.15
CA MET A 213 -17.12 6.51 6.98
C MET A 213 -18.62 6.69 7.25
N ASP A 214 -19.40 5.64 7.01
CA ASP A 214 -20.85 5.65 7.17
C ASP A 214 -21.30 5.12 8.55
N ASP A 215 -20.36 4.71 9.41
CA ASP A 215 -20.68 4.27 10.76
C ASP A 215 -21.13 5.45 11.63
N LYS A 216 -22.35 5.35 12.15
CA LYS A 216 -22.97 6.35 13.03
C LYS A 216 -22.33 6.40 14.42
N GLU A 217 -21.61 5.36 14.84
CA GLU A 217 -20.88 5.34 16.10
C GLU A 217 -19.46 5.89 15.97
N ALA A 218 -18.96 6.11 14.75
CA ALA A 218 -17.63 6.63 14.52
C ALA A 218 -17.62 8.17 14.61
N GLY A 219 -16.59 8.71 15.26
CA GLY A 219 -16.30 10.14 15.27
C GLY A 219 -15.17 10.49 14.30
N ARG A 220 -14.08 9.72 14.33
CA ARG A 220 -12.96 9.84 13.40
C ARG A 220 -12.54 8.47 12.92
N VAL A 221 -12.06 8.41 11.69
CA VAL A 221 -11.57 7.19 11.07
C VAL A 221 -10.20 7.47 10.46
N ILE A 222 -9.24 6.59 10.71
CA ILE A 222 -8.02 6.48 9.90
C ILE A 222 -8.05 5.15 9.16
N PHE A 223 -7.56 5.14 7.92
CA PHE A 223 -7.57 3.96 7.06
C PHE A 223 -6.15 3.46 6.91
N ARG A 224 -5.91 2.18 7.22
CA ARG A 224 -4.59 1.55 7.16
C ARG A 224 -4.65 0.25 6.38
N ASP A 225 -3.58 -0.06 5.65
CA ASP A 225 -3.40 -1.38 5.04
C ASP A 225 -3.04 -2.38 6.14
N ALA A 226 -3.60 -3.59 6.08
CA ALA A 226 -3.43 -4.60 7.12
C ALA A 226 -1.97 -5.06 7.27
N ASP A 227 -1.20 -5.02 6.19
CA ASP A 227 0.23 -5.35 6.14
C ASP A 227 1.14 -4.21 6.62
N SER A 228 0.60 -3.03 6.95
CA SER A 228 1.37 -1.93 7.51
C SER A 228 1.12 -1.81 9.00
N VAL A 229 2.12 -2.13 9.82
CA VAL A 229 2.01 -2.05 11.28
C VAL A 229 2.14 -0.62 11.75
N ILE A 230 1.16 -0.19 12.57
CA ILE A 230 1.11 1.14 13.18
C ILE A 230 2.37 1.50 13.97
N SER A 231 2.70 2.79 14.01
CA SER A 231 3.82 3.31 14.79
C SER A 231 3.50 4.59 15.56
N GLN A 232 4.30 4.88 16.59
CA GLN A 232 4.17 6.10 17.41
C GLN A 232 4.32 7.36 16.56
N ARG A 233 5.04 7.26 15.44
CA ARG A 233 5.28 8.38 14.51
C ARG A 233 4.01 8.84 13.81
N GLU A 234 3.25 7.90 13.24
CA GLU A 234 1.97 8.24 12.63
C GLU A 234 0.94 8.68 13.69
N ALA A 235 1.00 8.12 14.90
CA ALA A 235 0.13 8.54 15.99
C ALA A 235 0.34 10.01 16.40
N LYS A 236 1.58 10.49 16.43
CA LYS A 236 1.90 11.92 16.64
C LYS A 236 1.26 12.79 15.54
N ALA A 237 1.41 12.42 14.27
CA ALA A 237 0.80 13.13 13.13
C ALA A 237 -0.74 13.12 13.16
N VAL A 238 -1.35 12.00 13.57
CA VAL A 238 -2.80 11.88 13.75
C VAL A 238 -3.27 12.79 14.90
N ASN A 239 -2.53 12.88 16.00
CA ASN A 239 -2.88 13.78 17.11
C ASN A 239 -2.80 15.26 16.71
N GLU A 240 -1.80 15.64 15.90
CA GLU A 240 -1.72 16.99 15.32
C GLU A 240 -2.92 17.29 14.43
N TRP A 241 -3.33 16.34 13.59
CA TRP A 241 -4.55 16.47 12.80
C TRP A 241 -5.80 16.62 13.68
N VAL A 242 -5.98 15.76 14.69
CA VAL A 242 -7.11 15.82 15.62
C VAL A 242 -7.18 17.20 16.29
N THR A 243 -6.04 17.73 16.71
CA THR A 243 -5.93 19.05 17.36
C THR A 243 -6.20 20.20 16.40
N SER A 244 -5.83 20.06 15.12
CA SER A 244 -6.02 21.10 14.11
C SER A 244 -7.49 21.42 13.79
N GLY A 245 -8.42 20.51 14.12
CA GLY A 245 -9.83 20.63 13.76
C GLY A 245 -10.14 20.47 12.26
N LYS A 246 -9.14 20.15 11.42
CA LYS A 246 -9.36 19.83 10.00
C LYS A 246 -10.17 18.56 9.85
N LEU A 247 -10.99 18.49 8.79
CA LEU A 247 -11.86 17.33 8.57
C LEU A 247 -11.10 16.12 8.04
N PHE A 248 -9.96 16.33 7.38
CA PHE A 248 -9.23 15.27 6.68
C PHE A 248 -7.73 15.30 6.97
N HIS A 249 -7.11 14.13 6.83
CA HIS A 249 -5.69 13.89 7.06
C HIS A 249 -5.09 13.04 5.94
N THR A 250 -3.87 13.35 5.53
CA THR A 250 -3.09 12.50 4.60
C THR A 250 -1.64 12.41 5.06
N LEU A 251 -1.03 11.23 4.89
CA LEU A 251 0.37 10.98 5.23
C LEU A 251 1.19 10.57 4.00
N ARG A 252 2.39 11.13 3.85
CA ARG A 252 3.39 10.75 2.83
C ARG A 252 4.77 10.61 3.45
N ASP A 253 5.43 9.46 3.21
CA ASP A 253 6.70 9.13 3.86
C ASP A 253 7.67 8.32 2.98
N ALA A 254 7.28 7.96 1.75
CA ALA A 254 8.14 7.27 0.80
C ALA A 254 8.05 7.87 -0.62
N GLY A 255 9.10 7.68 -1.43
CA GLY A 255 9.17 8.23 -2.79
C GLY A 255 8.10 7.69 -3.76
N THR A 256 7.40 6.62 -3.38
CA THR A 256 6.26 6.05 -4.10
C THR A 256 4.92 6.68 -3.73
N HIS A 257 4.88 7.56 -2.73
CA HIS A 257 3.65 8.14 -2.16
C HIS A 257 3.11 9.32 -3.00
N THR A 258 3.05 9.15 -4.32
CA THR A 258 2.75 10.22 -5.30
C THR A 258 1.28 10.31 -5.73
N GLU A 259 0.38 9.68 -4.99
CA GLU A 259 -1.07 9.77 -5.21
C GLU A 259 -1.72 10.85 -4.32
N LEU A 260 -2.85 11.44 -4.74
CA LEU A 260 -3.55 12.48 -3.97
C LEU A 260 -4.01 12.00 -2.58
N ILE A 261 -4.47 10.75 -2.51
CA ILE A 261 -4.79 10.05 -1.26
C ILE A 261 -4.26 8.62 -1.39
N LEU A 262 -3.39 8.22 -0.46
CA LEU A 262 -2.98 6.82 -0.34
C LEU A 262 -4.02 6.07 0.49
N ALA A 263 -4.53 4.96 -0.05
CA ALA A 263 -5.71 4.30 0.50
C ALA A 263 -5.54 3.80 1.94
N GLY A 264 -4.30 3.45 2.33
CA GLY A 264 -3.93 3.05 3.68
C GLY A 264 -3.20 4.13 4.50
N LEU A 265 -3.24 5.41 4.12
CA LEU A 265 -2.50 6.49 4.79
C LEU A 265 -3.28 7.82 4.80
N TRP A 266 -4.56 7.75 5.17
CA TRP A 266 -5.42 8.92 5.28
C TRP A 266 -6.44 8.77 6.43
N GLY A 267 -7.03 9.88 6.81
CA GLY A 267 -8.07 9.93 7.84
C GLY A 267 -9.13 10.98 7.55
N ALA A 268 -10.28 10.81 8.18
CA ALA A 268 -11.41 11.70 8.06
C ALA A 268 -12.25 11.74 9.35
N VAL A 269 -12.90 12.87 9.60
CA VAL A 269 -14.03 12.93 10.52
C VAL A 269 -15.19 12.15 9.89
N ALA A 270 -15.84 11.28 10.66
CA ALA A 270 -16.93 10.46 10.15
C ALA A 270 -18.07 11.34 9.60
N GLY A 271 -18.66 10.94 8.47
CA GLY A 271 -19.66 11.72 7.74
C GLY A 271 -19.12 12.93 6.95
N ALA A 272 -17.84 13.29 7.04
CA ALA A 272 -17.27 14.41 6.27
C ALA A 272 -17.30 14.19 4.75
N VAL A 273 -17.39 12.93 4.31
CA VAL A 273 -17.79 12.55 2.96
C VAL A 273 -19.15 11.85 3.07
N PRO A 274 -20.26 12.48 2.63
CA PRO A 274 -21.58 11.88 2.71
C PRO A 274 -21.69 10.65 1.80
N ASP A 275 -22.44 9.63 2.24
CA ASP A 275 -22.79 8.44 1.45
C ASP A 275 -21.58 7.74 0.82
N MET A 276 -20.64 7.27 1.66
CA MET A 276 -19.43 6.60 1.17
C MET A 276 -19.77 5.30 0.45
N ARG A 277 -20.67 4.48 1.00
CA ARG A 277 -21.18 3.25 0.36
C ARG A 277 -21.74 3.55 -1.02
N GLY A 278 -22.68 4.47 -1.16
CA GLY A 278 -23.30 4.77 -2.45
C GLY A 278 -22.29 5.25 -3.49
N LYS A 279 -21.29 6.02 -3.07
CA LYS A 279 -20.16 6.42 -3.93
C LYS A 279 -19.33 5.23 -4.39
N VAL A 280 -18.98 4.31 -3.50
CA VAL A 280 -18.22 3.11 -3.85
C VAL A 280 -19.03 2.23 -4.80
N GLU A 281 -20.31 1.98 -4.50
CA GLU A 281 -21.24 1.20 -5.35
C GLU A 281 -21.33 1.78 -6.77
N ALA A 282 -21.54 3.10 -6.88
CA ALA A 282 -21.59 3.78 -8.17
C ALA A 282 -20.27 3.73 -8.95
N TYR A 283 -19.14 3.70 -8.24
CA TYR A 283 -17.81 3.59 -8.85
C TYR A 283 -17.55 2.19 -9.40
N VAL A 284 -17.80 1.15 -8.58
CA VAL A 284 -17.53 -0.25 -8.96
C VAL A 284 -18.57 -0.84 -9.92
N ALA A 285 -19.74 -0.20 -10.05
CA ALA A 285 -20.73 -0.53 -11.08
C ALA A 285 -20.21 -0.27 -12.51
N LYS A 286 -19.15 0.52 -12.66
CA LYS A 286 -18.49 0.79 -13.95
C LYS A 286 -17.28 -0.15 -14.13
N PRO A 287 -16.89 -0.49 -15.38
CA PRO A 287 -15.68 -1.26 -15.61
C PRO A 287 -14.43 -0.60 -15.00
N LEU A 288 -13.80 -1.29 -14.07
CA LEU A 288 -12.57 -0.83 -13.42
C LEU A 288 -11.37 -1.08 -14.36
N ALA A 289 -10.56 -0.06 -14.59
CA ALA A 289 -9.32 -0.21 -15.35
C ALA A 289 -8.28 -1.08 -14.62
N SER A 290 -8.37 -1.17 -13.29
CA SER A 290 -7.56 -2.05 -12.44
C SER A 290 -8.31 -2.29 -11.13
N ARG A 291 -8.46 -3.54 -10.71
CA ARG A 291 -8.97 -3.85 -9.36
C ARG A 291 -7.96 -3.52 -8.27
N HIS A 292 -6.66 -3.62 -8.57
CA HIS A 292 -5.58 -3.40 -7.61
C HIS A 292 -5.43 -1.92 -7.22
N PHE A 293 -5.68 -0.99 -8.15
CA PHE A 293 -5.58 0.46 -7.89
C PHE A 293 -6.96 1.13 -7.72
N ALA A 294 -8.03 0.35 -7.66
CA ALA A 294 -9.40 0.86 -7.65
C ALA A 294 -9.68 1.75 -6.44
N ASP A 295 -9.11 1.43 -5.28
CA ASP A 295 -9.27 2.21 -4.06
C ASP A 295 -8.64 3.60 -4.17
N GLN A 296 -7.40 3.70 -4.62
CA GLN A 296 -6.72 4.98 -4.77
C GLN A 296 -7.32 5.84 -5.88
N TRP A 297 -7.75 5.24 -6.99
CA TRP A 297 -8.41 5.97 -8.07
C TRP A 297 -9.81 6.44 -7.66
N PHE A 298 -10.56 5.60 -6.94
CA PHE A 298 -11.81 6.02 -6.30
C PHE A 298 -11.58 7.22 -5.38
N LEU A 299 -10.58 7.15 -4.50
CA LEU A 299 -10.28 8.25 -3.57
C LEU A 299 -9.89 9.52 -4.33
N ARG A 300 -9.08 9.43 -5.38
CA ARG A 300 -8.71 10.56 -6.24
C ARG A 300 -9.93 11.22 -6.88
N GLU A 301 -10.87 10.44 -7.40
CA GLU A 301 -11.98 10.95 -8.20
C GLU A 301 -13.19 11.38 -7.34
N GLN A 302 -13.51 10.62 -6.30
CA GLN A 302 -14.76 10.75 -5.55
C GLN A 302 -14.58 11.39 -4.17
N VAL A 303 -13.37 11.36 -3.61
CA VAL A 303 -13.11 11.78 -2.22
C VAL A 303 -12.19 13.00 -2.13
N TRP A 304 -11.15 13.09 -2.97
CA TRP A 304 -10.23 14.23 -3.00
C TRP A 304 -10.90 15.60 -3.12
N PRO A 305 -11.99 15.78 -3.91
CA PRO A 305 -12.69 17.05 -3.95
C PRO A 305 -13.20 17.54 -2.59
N TYR A 306 -13.53 16.65 -1.66
CA TYR A 306 -13.85 17.00 -0.27
C TYR A 306 -12.57 17.26 0.54
N VAL A 307 -11.61 16.34 0.44
CA VAL A 307 -10.39 16.33 1.26
C VAL A 307 -9.62 17.63 1.16
N ARG A 308 -9.37 18.12 -0.07
CA ARG A 308 -8.57 19.33 -0.34
C ARG A 308 -9.11 20.60 0.31
N GLN A 309 -10.37 20.64 0.73
CA GLN A 309 -11.01 21.83 1.30
C GLN A 309 -10.71 22.02 2.79
N SER A 310 -10.40 20.93 3.52
CA SER A 310 -10.14 20.96 4.97
C SER A 310 -9.13 19.89 5.35
N LEU A 311 -7.91 20.06 4.85
CA LEU A 311 -6.81 19.09 4.98
C LEU A 311 -5.79 19.52 6.04
N CYS A 312 -5.37 18.57 6.86
CA CYS A 312 -4.08 18.57 7.55
C CYS A 312 -3.20 17.52 6.88
N ALA A 313 -2.23 17.93 6.07
CA ALA A 313 -1.32 17.00 5.41
C ALA A 313 -0.02 16.90 6.21
N HIS A 314 0.54 15.69 6.30
CA HIS A 314 1.94 15.51 6.69
C HIS A 314 2.71 14.82 5.57
N ASP A 315 3.88 15.36 5.27
CA ASP A 315 4.71 14.92 4.17
C ASP A 315 6.17 15.10 4.53
N ARG A 316 6.95 14.01 4.51
CA ARG A 316 8.39 14.07 4.73
C ARG A 316 9.15 14.58 3.49
N ILE A 317 8.57 14.45 2.29
CA ILE A 317 9.33 14.47 1.03
C ILE A 317 8.87 15.60 0.10
N PHE A 318 7.59 15.68 -0.24
CA PHE A 318 7.16 16.46 -1.42
C PHE A 318 6.66 17.88 -1.08
N GLY A 319 6.17 18.10 0.15
CA GLY A 319 5.63 19.40 0.58
C GLY A 319 4.30 19.77 -0.12
N PHE A 320 3.55 18.78 -0.61
CA PHE A 320 2.30 19.01 -1.34
C PHE A 320 1.17 19.52 -0.41
N MET A 321 0.41 20.53 -0.86
CA MET A 321 -0.67 21.18 -0.08
C MET A 321 -0.21 21.75 1.27
N ASP A 322 0.93 22.44 1.28
CA ASP A 322 1.54 23.06 2.47
C ASP A 322 1.66 22.07 3.65
N ALA A 323 2.02 20.82 3.33
CA ALA A 323 2.08 19.75 4.30
C ALA A 323 3.08 20.05 5.44
N LEU A 324 2.67 19.69 6.65
CA LEU A 324 3.51 19.70 7.83
C LEU A 324 4.61 18.64 7.71
N PRO A 325 5.78 18.85 8.33
CA PRO A 325 6.78 17.80 8.44
C PRO A 325 6.18 16.61 9.20
N LEU A 326 6.44 15.39 8.72
CA LEU A 326 6.01 14.20 9.45
C LEU A 326 6.85 14.08 10.75
N PRO A 327 6.24 14.08 11.95
CA PRO A 327 6.97 14.07 13.21
C PRO A 327 7.98 12.94 13.23
N ALA A 328 9.22 13.18 13.66
CA ALA A 328 10.27 12.17 13.74
C ALA A 328 11.23 12.52 14.88
N PRO A 329 11.90 11.54 15.50
CA PRO A 329 13.06 11.82 16.34
C PRO A 329 14.21 12.39 15.48
N ASP A 330 15.11 13.14 16.12
CA ASP A 330 16.22 13.85 15.45
C ASP A 330 17.21 12.91 14.71
N ASP A 331 17.24 11.62 15.06
CA ASP A 331 18.15 10.59 14.55
C ASP A 331 17.44 9.49 13.72
N PHE A 332 16.27 9.79 13.16
CA PHE A 332 15.46 8.83 12.41
C PHE A 332 16.21 8.19 11.21
N ASP A 333 16.44 6.88 11.27
CA ASP A 333 17.04 6.10 10.18
C ASP A 333 16.02 5.80 9.07
N ASP A 334 15.96 6.70 8.08
CA ASP A 334 15.19 6.57 6.84
C ASP A 334 15.38 5.24 6.09
N PHE A 335 16.44 4.48 6.36
CA PHE A 335 16.73 3.23 5.66
C PHE A 335 15.89 2.05 6.15
N ARG A 336 15.43 2.09 7.40
CA ARG A 336 14.83 0.91 8.06
C ARG A 336 13.32 0.88 7.98
N PHE A 337 12.68 2.04 7.84
CA PHE A 337 11.24 2.20 8.03
C PHE A 337 10.68 3.42 7.29
N HIS A 338 9.45 3.29 6.80
CA HIS A 338 8.56 4.41 6.48
C HIS A 338 7.13 4.03 6.87
N VAL A 339 6.30 5.01 7.24
CA VAL A 339 4.89 4.78 7.51
C VAL A 339 4.21 4.27 6.24
N GLY A 340 3.46 3.17 6.33
CA GLY A 340 2.86 2.52 5.16
C GLY A 340 3.67 1.36 4.58
N CYS A 341 4.86 1.05 5.12
CA CYS A 341 5.63 -0.08 4.59
C CYS A 341 4.93 -1.43 4.85
N ASN A 342 5.01 -2.35 3.90
CA ASN A 342 4.58 -3.74 4.07
C ASN A 342 5.56 -4.46 5.03
N GLU A 343 5.04 -4.79 6.21
CA GLU A 343 5.73 -5.50 7.29
C GLU A 343 5.73 -7.02 7.07
N GLY A 344 4.75 -7.59 6.38
CA GLY A 344 4.57 -9.03 6.19
C GLY A 344 5.43 -9.71 5.12
N ASN A 345 6.13 -8.93 4.30
CA ASN A 345 6.84 -9.40 3.10
C ASN A 345 8.28 -9.91 3.39
N SER A 346 8.48 -10.66 4.47
CA SER A 346 9.74 -11.39 4.72
C SER A 346 9.52 -12.89 4.52
N GLY A 347 10.06 -13.42 3.42
CA GLY A 347 9.94 -14.83 3.08
C GLY A 347 11.02 -15.69 3.74
N PHE A 348 10.66 -16.92 4.12
CA PHE A 348 11.62 -17.96 4.48
C PHE A 348 11.51 -19.15 3.52
N GLN A 349 12.61 -19.89 3.39
CA GLN A 349 12.64 -21.19 2.73
C GLN A 349 13.52 -22.15 3.55
N ALA A 350 13.07 -23.39 3.73
CA ALA A 350 13.83 -24.42 4.43
C ALA A 350 13.66 -25.77 3.74
N ALA A 351 14.74 -26.54 3.64
CA ALA A 351 14.67 -27.92 3.17
C ALA A 351 13.94 -28.78 4.21
N TYR A 352 13.06 -29.67 3.75
CA TYR A 352 12.32 -30.55 4.65
C TYR A 352 12.20 -31.95 4.04
N ALA A 353 12.68 -32.96 4.77
CA ALA A 353 12.86 -34.33 4.29
C ALA A 353 11.55 -35.14 4.29
N LEU A 354 10.55 -34.65 3.56
CA LEU A 354 9.33 -35.38 3.24
C LEU A 354 9.06 -35.33 1.72
N PRO A 355 8.27 -36.28 1.18
CA PRO A 355 7.86 -36.21 -0.22
C PRO A 355 7.13 -34.91 -0.57
N ASP A 356 7.27 -34.47 -1.81
CA ASP A 356 6.50 -33.34 -2.34
C ASP A 356 4.99 -33.61 -2.18
N GLY A 357 4.25 -32.57 -1.77
CA GLY A 357 2.83 -32.65 -1.42
C GLY A 357 2.56 -33.06 0.04
N SER A 358 3.56 -33.49 0.81
CA SER A 358 3.38 -33.71 2.24
C SER A 358 2.98 -32.41 2.96
N ARG A 359 1.94 -32.49 3.79
CA ARG A 359 1.50 -31.38 4.64
C ARG A 359 2.40 -31.29 5.86
N VAL A 360 2.82 -30.07 6.16
CA VAL A 360 3.63 -29.75 7.32
C VAL A 360 3.05 -28.52 8.00
N LYS A 361 3.37 -28.38 9.27
CA LYS A 361 3.00 -27.24 10.10
C LYS A 361 4.26 -26.58 10.60
N TRP A 362 4.37 -25.28 10.36
CA TRP A 362 5.47 -24.48 10.89
C TRP A 362 4.97 -23.51 11.95
N ARG A 363 5.82 -23.24 12.94
CA ARG A 363 5.55 -22.33 14.05
C ARG A 363 6.69 -21.34 14.19
N LEU A 364 6.35 -20.07 14.35
CA LEU A 364 7.29 -19.01 14.67
C LEU A 364 7.21 -18.69 16.15
N PHE A 365 8.35 -18.77 16.84
CA PHE A 365 8.54 -18.31 18.20
C PHE A 365 9.47 -17.10 18.19
N SER A 366 9.22 -16.13 19.06
CA SER A 366 10.08 -14.96 19.16
C SER A 366 10.06 -14.33 20.55
N LYS A 367 11.21 -13.76 20.93
CA LYS A 367 11.37 -12.77 22.01
C LYS A 367 11.32 -11.34 21.49
N VAL A 368 11.24 -11.11 20.18
CA VAL A 368 11.10 -9.73 19.66
C VAL A 368 9.72 -9.20 20.03
N SER A 369 9.67 -8.02 20.65
CA SER A 369 8.42 -7.32 20.89
C SER A 369 7.86 -6.77 19.58
N PRO A 370 6.53 -6.84 19.33
CA PRO A 370 5.91 -6.12 18.22
C PRO A 370 6.08 -4.61 18.36
N LEU A 371 6.17 -4.09 19.59
CA LEU A 371 6.39 -2.68 19.88
C LEU A 371 7.87 -2.34 19.71
N VAL A 372 8.15 -1.35 18.86
CA VAL A 372 9.49 -0.79 18.66
C VAL A 372 9.68 0.48 19.50
N ASN A 373 10.93 0.80 19.81
CA ASN A 373 11.31 2.07 20.42
C ASN A 373 11.05 3.24 19.46
N GLU A 374 11.12 4.49 19.97
CA GLU A 374 10.94 5.69 19.14
C GLU A 374 11.98 5.79 18.00
N ASP A 375 13.19 5.27 18.22
CA ASP A 375 14.28 5.16 17.24
C ASP A 375 14.12 3.95 16.30
N TYR A 376 13.00 3.22 16.39
CA TYR A 376 12.70 1.99 15.65
C TYR A 376 13.63 0.81 15.93
N SER A 377 14.43 0.87 17.00
CA SER A 377 15.12 -0.30 17.52
C SER A 377 14.10 -1.28 18.13
N TYR A 378 14.45 -2.58 18.06
CA TYR A 378 13.59 -3.63 18.58
C TYR A 378 13.70 -3.73 20.10
N ASN A 379 12.56 -3.93 20.74
CA ASN A 379 12.50 -4.34 22.12
C ASN A 379 12.51 -5.87 22.24
N GLU A 380 13.03 -6.36 23.36
CA GLU A 380 13.01 -7.77 23.72
C GLU A 380 11.98 -8.02 24.81
N LEU A 381 11.20 -9.08 24.64
CA LEU A 381 10.26 -9.61 25.62
C LEU A 381 11.03 -10.47 26.64
N PRO A 382 10.61 -10.49 27.92
CA PRO A 382 11.28 -11.27 28.95
C PRO A 382 11.24 -12.79 28.65
N GLU A 383 10.19 -13.26 27.98
CA GLU A 383 9.99 -14.66 27.64
C GLU A 383 9.71 -14.84 26.14
N GLU A 384 10.13 -15.99 25.60
CA GLU A 384 9.79 -16.39 24.23
C GLU A 384 8.28 -16.70 24.16
N ARG A 385 7.61 -16.22 23.11
CA ARG A 385 6.21 -16.54 22.85
C ARG A 385 6.02 -17.19 21.48
N LEU A 386 4.97 -17.99 21.34
CA LEU A 386 4.46 -18.38 20.02
C LEU A 386 3.86 -17.16 19.34
N VAL A 387 4.41 -16.77 18.19
CA VAL A 387 3.89 -15.68 17.35
C VAL A 387 2.76 -16.21 16.48
N CYS A 388 3.02 -17.28 15.72
CA CYS A 388 2.05 -17.84 14.79
C CYS A 388 2.33 -19.30 14.42
N GLU A 389 1.31 -19.94 13.85
CA GLU A 389 1.32 -21.32 13.36
C GLU A 389 0.56 -21.37 12.03
N TYR A 390 1.15 -22.00 11.02
CA TYR A 390 0.54 -22.17 9.70
C TYR A 390 0.88 -23.54 9.12
N GLU A 391 -0.02 -24.04 8.26
CA GLU A 391 0.22 -25.22 7.45
C GLU A 391 0.72 -24.84 6.05
N THR A 392 1.61 -25.66 5.51
CA THR A 392 2.10 -25.54 4.12
C THR A 392 2.40 -26.95 3.57
N THR A 393 2.76 -27.03 2.30
CA THR A 393 3.14 -28.29 1.63
C THR A 393 4.59 -28.26 1.20
N VAL A 394 5.28 -29.39 1.29
CA VAL A 394 6.60 -29.54 0.69
C VAL A 394 6.49 -29.43 -0.84
N GLN A 395 7.31 -28.58 -1.45
CA GLN A 395 7.40 -28.37 -2.89
C GLN A 395 8.88 -28.33 -3.30
N ASN A 396 9.29 -29.23 -4.20
CA ASN A 396 10.68 -29.41 -4.60
C ASN A 396 11.62 -29.64 -3.40
N GLY A 397 11.18 -30.42 -2.42
CA GLY A 397 11.93 -30.69 -1.18
C GLY A 397 12.06 -29.51 -0.22
N MET A 398 11.35 -28.41 -0.48
CA MET A 398 11.40 -27.17 0.31
C MET A 398 10.03 -26.84 0.89
N ILE A 399 10.05 -26.14 2.02
CA ILE A 399 8.89 -25.44 2.57
C ILE A 399 9.16 -23.95 2.54
N SER A 400 8.11 -23.15 2.41
CA SER A 400 8.20 -21.70 2.41
C SER A 400 7.00 -21.06 3.06
N GLY A 401 7.19 -19.84 3.55
CA GLY A 401 6.14 -19.00 4.12
C GLY A 401 6.61 -17.56 4.25
N GLN A 402 5.71 -16.70 4.72
CA GLN A 402 5.97 -15.28 5.00
C GLN A 402 5.85 -15.04 6.50
N ILE A 403 6.73 -14.18 7.03
CA ILE A 403 6.73 -13.75 8.43
C ILE A 403 6.93 -12.23 8.49
N PRO A 404 6.44 -11.54 9.53
CA PRO A 404 6.72 -10.12 9.71
C PRO A 404 8.23 -9.81 9.79
N ARG A 405 8.67 -8.72 9.14
CA ARG A 405 10.07 -8.29 9.06
C ARG A 405 10.71 -8.12 10.45
N ARG A 406 9.98 -7.58 11.44
CA ARG A 406 10.48 -7.46 12.83
C ARG A 406 10.91 -8.81 13.39
N TYR A 407 10.12 -9.86 13.18
CA TYR A 407 10.45 -11.20 13.67
C TYR A 407 11.54 -11.87 12.81
N ALA A 408 11.57 -11.60 11.50
CA ALA A 408 12.62 -12.10 10.61
C ALA A 408 14.02 -11.62 11.03
N ARG A 409 14.16 -10.33 11.40
CA ARG A 409 15.43 -9.79 11.90
C ARG A 409 15.84 -10.37 13.27
N GLY A 410 14.92 -10.97 14.00
CA GLY A 410 15.21 -11.67 15.25
C GLY A 410 16.06 -12.93 15.07
N PHE A 411 16.06 -13.56 13.89
CA PHE A 411 16.87 -14.77 13.64
C PHE A 411 18.37 -14.49 13.72
N GLU A 412 18.83 -13.35 13.17
CA GLU A 412 20.25 -12.95 13.22
C GLU A 412 20.77 -12.77 14.65
N LYS A 413 19.87 -12.46 15.59
CA LYS A 413 20.17 -12.22 17.01
C LYS A 413 19.84 -13.40 17.92
N GLY A 414 19.35 -14.53 17.36
CA GLY A 414 18.88 -15.67 18.15
C GLY A 414 17.62 -15.40 18.98
N LEU A 415 16.87 -14.34 18.65
CA LEU A 415 15.63 -13.94 19.33
C LEU A 415 14.40 -14.58 18.69
N SER A 416 14.51 -15.09 17.47
CA SER A 416 13.44 -15.80 16.77
C SER A 416 13.87 -17.22 16.44
N ARG A 417 12.91 -18.14 16.50
CA ARG A 417 13.11 -19.56 16.24
C ARG A 417 11.90 -20.10 15.49
N MET A 418 12.13 -21.04 14.58
CA MET A 418 11.06 -21.72 13.86
C MET A 418 11.12 -23.22 14.15
N THR A 419 9.96 -23.85 14.27
CA THR A 419 9.84 -25.31 14.27
C THR A 419 8.94 -25.76 13.14
N VAL A 420 9.14 -26.99 12.67
CA VAL A 420 8.37 -27.60 11.59
C VAL A 420 8.10 -29.05 11.94
N GLU A 421 6.86 -29.47 11.86
CA GLU A 421 6.43 -30.85 12.09
C GLU A 421 5.50 -31.34 10.97
N ALA A 422 5.46 -32.66 10.76
CA ALA A 422 4.47 -33.27 9.88
C ALA A 422 3.06 -33.16 10.50
N VAL A 423 2.06 -32.97 9.65
CA VAL A 423 0.64 -32.90 10.06
C VAL A 423 -0.01 -34.27 10.07
#